data_AF-A0A2T4PLJ1-F1
#
_entry.id   AF-A0A2T4PLJ1-F1
#
_cell.length_a   1.000
_cell.length_b   1.000
_cell.length_c   1.000
_cell.angle_alpha   90.00
_cell.angle_beta   90.00
_cell.angle_gamma   90.00
#
_symmetry.space_group_name_H-M   'P 1'
#
loop_
_entity.id
_entity.type
_entity.pdbx_description
1 polymer ?
#
loop_
_entity_poly.entity_id
_entity_poly.type
_entity_poly.pdbx_seq_one_letter_code
_entity_poly.pdbx_strand_id
1 'polypeptide(L)'
;MAERITQIKRMEKSDEQVKADNLNEVLDAISENKDSIMKAIRLVKVLDEAKLLDALSGGIKGRQVIINKFAVELNKDIYTGLLSNMASLVFLLGDLNVKDLSEMLNRLNKGMHVANQASSHSKTNVRSLLGVLKDDDMNRSITYMLNLLKGMSRED
;
A
#
# COMPACT_ATOMS: atom_id res chain seq x y z
N MET A 1 42.52 55.94 -44.02
CA MET A 1 42.84 54.72 -43.24
C MET A 1 42.38 54.99 -41.82
N ALA A 2 41.46 54.21 -41.27
CA ALA A 2 40.94 54.40 -39.92
C ALA A 2 41.73 53.53 -38.94
N GLU A 3 42.12 54.11 -37.80
CA GLU A 3 42.91 53.43 -36.77
C GLU A 3 42.16 52.26 -36.14
N ARG A 4 42.91 51.19 -35.83
CA ARG A 4 42.38 49.93 -35.30
C ARG A 4 42.00 50.11 -33.84
N ILE A 5 40.72 49.88 -33.50
CA ILE A 5 40.24 49.91 -32.11
C ILE A 5 40.87 48.73 -31.36
N THR A 6 41.73 49.01 -30.37
CA THR A 6 42.52 48.00 -29.63
C THR A 6 42.00 47.71 -28.21
N GLN A 7 40.89 48.31 -27.78
CA GLN A 7 40.33 48.06 -26.46
C GLN A 7 38.85 47.70 -26.54
N ILE A 8 38.56 46.40 -26.42
CA ILE A 8 37.21 45.91 -26.10
C ILE A 8 37.09 45.95 -24.58
N LYS A 9 36.42 46.98 -24.03
CA LYS A 9 36.02 46.97 -22.62
C LYS A 9 34.88 45.97 -22.45
N ARG A 10 35.16 44.83 -21.81
CA ARG A 10 34.09 43.94 -21.32
C ARG A 10 33.32 44.71 -20.25
N MET A 11 32.02 44.91 -20.47
CA MET A 11 31.13 45.38 -19.41
C MET A 11 30.96 44.23 -18.41
N GLU A 12 31.58 44.34 -17.25
CA GLU A 12 31.28 43.46 -16.11
C GLU A 12 29.92 43.89 -15.54
N LYS A 13 28.97 42.94 -15.51
CA LYS A 13 27.67 43.17 -14.89
C LYS A 13 27.89 43.43 -13.40
N SER A 14 27.24 44.46 -12.85
CA SER A 14 27.26 44.66 -11.40
C SER A 14 26.48 43.55 -10.70
N ASP A 15 26.77 43.30 -9.43
CA ASP A 15 26.04 42.30 -8.61
C ASP A 15 24.53 42.56 -8.60
N GLU A 16 24.13 43.83 -8.64
CA GLU A 16 22.73 44.24 -8.74
C GLU A 16 22.08 43.84 -10.08
N GLN A 17 22.81 43.96 -11.19
CA GLN A 17 22.35 43.52 -12.50
C GLN A 17 22.24 42.00 -12.59
N VAL A 18 23.22 41.26 -12.05
CA VAL A 18 23.17 39.80 -11.98
C VAL A 18 21.97 39.33 -11.16
N LYS A 19 21.71 39.99 -10.02
CA LYS A 19 20.56 39.66 -9.18
C LYS A 19 19.23 39.94 -9.88
N ALA A 20 19.13 41.05 -10.62
CA ALA A 20 17.93 41.38 -11.40
C ALA A 20 17.70 40.38 -12.54
N ASP A 21 18.76 39.99 -13.25
CA ASP A 21 18.69 39.00 -14.33
C ASP A 21 18.24 37.63 -13.80
N ASN A 22 18.81 37.17 -12.68
CA ASN A 22 18.41 35.92 -12.05
C ASN A 22 16.94 35.95 -11.60
N LEU A 23 16.45 37.09 -11.13
CA LEU A 23 15.05 37.23 -10.72
C LEU A 23 14.11 37.11 -11.93
N ASN A 24 14.49 37.72 -13.06
CA ASN A 24 13.74 37.65 -14.31
C ASN A 24 13.74 36.22 -14.86
N GLU A 25 14.88 35.53 -14.86
CA GLU A 25 14.99 34.13 -15.28
C GLU A 25 14.08 33.21 -14.47
N VAL A 26 14.02 33.41 -13.14
CA VAL A 26 13.11 32.66 -12.27
C VAL A 26 11.64 32.98 -12.57
N LEU A 27 11.31 34.26 -12.81
CA LEU A 27 9.95 34.70 -13.16
C LEU A 27 9.50 34.12 -14.51
N ASP A 28 10.39 34.07 -15.49
CA ASP A 28 10.14 33.49 -16.81
C ASP A 28 9.92 31.98 -16.69
N ALA A 29 10.79 31.27 -15.97
CA ALA A 29 10.64 29.83 -15.73
C ALA A 29 9.32 29.50 -15.01
N ILE A 30 8.89 30.32 -14.05
CA ILE A 30 7.60 30.17 -13.38
C ILE A 30 6.45 30.43 -14.35
N SER A 31 6.55 31.47 -15.18
CA SER A 31 5.50 31.82 -16.15
C SER A 31 5.32 30.76 -17.22
N GLU A 32 6.41 30.22 -17.77
CA GLU A 32 6.39 29.13 -18.75
C GLU A 32 5.78 27.85 -18.17
N ASN A 33 5.99 27.61 -16.87
CA ASN A 33 5.49 26.41 -16.18
C ASN A 33 4.20 26.65 -15.40
N LYS A 34 3.50 27.77 -15.64
CA LYS A 34 2.29 28.17 -14.91
C LYS A 34 1.29 27.03 -14.74
N ASP A 35 0.95 26.33 -15.82
CA ASP A 35 -0.07 25.28 -15.76
C ASP A 35 0.35 24.09 -14.91
N SER A 36 1.61 23.67 -14.99
CA SER A 36 2.19 22.60 -14.18
C SER A 36 2.24 22.99 -12.70
N ILE A 37 2.65 24.23 -12.40
CA ILE A 37 2.67 24.78 -11.04
C ILE A 37 1.23 24.84 -10.48
N MET A 38 0.26 25.31 -11.27
CA MET A 38 -1.14 25.36 -10.86
C MET A 38 -1.74 23.97 -10.64
N LYS A 39 -1.33 22.95 -11.42
CA LYS A 39 -1.71 21.55 -11.19
C LYS A 39 -1.12 21.03 -9.87
N ALA A 40 0.16 21.31 -9.60
CA ALA A 40 0.81 20.93 -8.36
C ALA A 40 0.14 21.59 -7.13
N ILE A 41 -0.19 22.88 -7.21
CA ILE A 41 -0.92 23.60 -6.15
C ILE A 41 -2.30 22.97 -5.91
N ARG A 42 -3.04 22.66 -6.98
CA ARG A 42 -4.34 21.97 -6.85
C ARG A 42 -4.19 20.58 -6.22
N LEU A 43 -3.17 19.82 -6.59
CA LEU A 43 -2.89 18.52 -5.99
C LEU A 43 -2.60 18.66 -4.49
N VAL A 44 -1.72 19.59 -4.11
CA VAL A 44 -1.42 19.87 -2.70
C VAL A 44 -2.69 20.23 -1.94
N LYS A 45 -3.56 21.06 -2.53
CA LYS A 45 -4.85 21.44 -1.91
C LYS A 45 -5.77 20.24 -1.70
N VAL A 46 -5.91 19.35 -2.69
CA VAL A 46 -6.71 18.12 -2.56
C VAL A 46 -6.16 17.22 -1.45
N LEU A 47 -4.83 17.08 -1.36
CA LEU A 47 -4.18 16.29 -0.31
C LEU A 47 -4.37 16.93 1.08
N ASP A 48 -4.37 18.26 1.16
CA ASP A 48 -4.61 19.01 2.40
C ASP A 48 -6.06 18.87 2.88
N GLU A 49 -7.04 19.06 1.99
CA GLU A 49 -8.47 18.91 2.28
C GLU A 49 -8.82 17.49 2.75
N ALA A 50 -8.13 16.49 2.21
CA ALA A 50 -8.25 15.10 2.64
C ALA A 50 -7.51 14.78 3.96
N LYS A 51 -6.91 15.78 4.63
CA LYS A 51 -6.07 15.65 5.84
C LYS A 51 -4.86 14.72 5.66
N LEU A 52 -4.46 14.45 4.41
CA LEU A 52 -3.33 13.57 4.11
C LEU A 52 -2.00 14.26 4.42
N LEU A 53 -1.90 15.58 4.20
CA LEU A 53 -0.70 16.34 4.56
C LEU A 53 -0.48 16.37 6.08
N ASP A 54 -1.55 16.44 6.87
CA ASP A 54 -1.49 16.35 8.33
C ASP A 54 -1.11 14.94 8.81
N ALA A 55 -1.68 13.91 8.19
CA ALA A 55 -1.32 12.52 8.48
C ALA A 55 0.15 12.25 8.15
N LEU A 56 0.64 12.74 7.02
CA LEU A 56 2.05 12.66 6.64
C LEU A 56 2.94 13.45 7.60
N SER A 57 2.58 14.68 7.92
CA SER A 57 3.34 15.54 8.84
C SER A 57 3.36 14.98 10.26
N GLY A 58 2.26 14.38 10.72
CA GLY A 58 2.13 13.70 12.01
C GLY A 58 2.91 12.40 12.07
N GLY A 59 2.83 11.56 11.02
CA GLY A 59 3.62 10.34 10.88
C GLY A 59 5.12 10.63 10.80
N ILE A 60 5.50 11.67 10.06
CA ILE A 60 6.86 12.19 10.01
C ILE A 60 7.21 12.71 11.41
N LYS A 61 6.41 13.47 12.16
CA LYS A 61 6.76 13.86 13.55
C LYS A 61 6.88 12.67 14.52
N GLY A 62 6.15 11.58 14.30
CA GLY A 62 6.28 10.31 15.03
C GLY A 62 7.53 9.47 14.67
N ARG A 63 8.34 9.91 13.70
CA ARG A 63 9.44 9.16 13.09
C ARG A 63 10.51 8.61 14.03
N GLN A 64 10.79 9.29 15.14
CA GLN A 64 11.99 8.96 15.92
C GLN A 64 11.93 7.61 16.64
N VAL A 65 10.72 7.06 16.84
CA VAL A 65 10.53 5.77 17.55
C VAL A 65 10.06 4.65 16.61
N ILE A 66 9.38 4.99 15.52
CA ILE A 66 8.66 4.01 14.69
C ILE A 66 9.54 3.48 13.55
N ILE A 67 10.31 4.34 12.86
CA ILE A 67 11.01 3.95 11.62
C ILE A 67 12.11 2.92 11.89
N ASN A 68 12.89 3.04 12.95
CA ASN A 68 13.96 2.06 13.24
C ASN A 68 13.43 0.68 13.65
N LYS A 69 12.24 0.59 14.25
CA LYS A 69 11.63 -0.70 14.60
C LYS A 69 10.86 -1.31 13.44
N PHE A 70 10.09 -0.51 12.70
CA PHE A 70 9.27 -1.00 11.59
C PHE A 70 10.07 -1.26 10.31
N ALA A 71 11.08 -0.44 9.97
CA ALA A 71 11.84 -0.67 8.75
C ALA A 71 12.70 -1.94 8.83
N VAL A 72 13.19 -2.29 10.02
CA VAL A 72 13.91 -3.55 10.25
C VAL A 72 12.95 -4.74 10.28
N GLU A 73 11.75 -4.57 10.84
CA GLU A 73 10.76 -5.64 10.95
C GLU A 73 10.06 -5.93 9.60
N LEU A 74 9.68 -4.92 8.83
CA LEU A 74 9.03 -5.04 7.51
C LEU A 74 9.97 -5.56 6.42
N ASN A 75 11.29 -5.45 6.62
CA ASN A 75 12.30 -5.98 5.71
C ASN A 75 12.64 -7.46 6.00
N LYS A 76 11.92 -8.11 6.93
CA LYS A 76 11.98 -9.56 7.09
C LYS A 76 11.14 -10.23 6.00
N ASP A 77 11.63 -11.35 5.47
CA ASP A 77 10.97 -12.13 4.40
C ASP A 77 9.51 -12.52 4.69
N ILE A 78 9.12 -12.55 5.97
CA ILE A 78 7.74 -12.77 6.42
C ILE A 78 6.75 -11.70 5.96
N TYR A 79 7.19 -10.48 5.66
CA TYR A 79 6.31 -9.36 5.29
C TYR A 79 6.36 -8.98 3.81
N THR A 80 7.31 -9.49 3.03
CA THR A 80 7.39 -9.24 1.59
C THR A 80 6.18 -9.81 0.83
N GLY A 81 5.70 -10.99 1.22
CA GLY A 81 4.47 -11.59 0.68
C GLY A 81 3.19 -10.87 1.10
N LEU A 82 3.18 -10.20 2.26
CA LEU A 82 2.07 -9.33 2.67
C LEU A 82 2.06 -8.07 1.80
N LEU A 83 3.19 -7.37 1.73
CA LEU A 83 3.33 -6.12 0.97
C LEU A 83 3.04 -6.31 -0.52
N SER A 84 3.50 -7.42 -1.13
CA SER A 84 3.24 -7.68 -2.56
C SER A 84 1.77 -7.92 -2.87
N ASN A 85 1.00 -8.45 -1.92
CA ASN A 85 -0.41 -8.79 -2.10
C ASN A 85 -1.37 -7.77 -1.47
N MET A 86 -0.86 -6.78 -0.73
CA MET A 86 -1.68 -5.74 -0.07
C MET A 86 -2.56 -4.97 -1.05
N ALA A 87 -2.02 -4.59 -2.21
CA ALA A 87 -2.80 -3.90 -3.23
C ALA A 87 -3.99 -4.77 -3.71
N SER A 88 -3.76 -6.07 -3.93
CA SER A 88 -4.81 -7.03 -4.32
C SER A 88 -5.85 -7.24 -3.21
N LEU A 89 -5.43 -7.23 -1.95
CA LEU A 89 -6.33 -7.37 -0.80
C LEU A 89 -7.21 -6.13 -0.61
N VAL A 90 -6.69 -4.92 -0.85
CA VAL A 90 -7.47 -3.67 -0.70
C VAL A 90 -8.69 -3.63 -1.62
N PHE A 91 -8.58 -4.09 -2.86
CA PHE A 91 -9.72 -4.16 -3.77
C PHE A 91 -10.74 -5.22 -3.34
N LEU A 92 -10.28 -6.36 -2.83
CA LEU A 92 -11.16 -7.42 -2.34
C LEU A 92 -11.92 -7.02 -1.06
N LEU A 93 -11.33 -6.18 -0.20
CA LEU A 93 -11.97 -5.72 1.04
C LEU A 93 -13.21 -4.82 0.81
N GLY A 94 -13.37 -4.24 -0.38
CA GLY A 94 -14.54 -3.43 -0.73
C GLY A 94 -15.82 -4.26 -0.90
N ASP A 95 -15.68 -5.48 -1.44
CA ASP A 95 -16.80 -6.37 -1.78
C ASP A 95 -16.97 -7.51 -0.76
N LEU A 96 -15.96 -7.75 0.10
CA LEU A 96 -15.97 -8.84 1.06
C LEU A 96 -16.52 -8.41 2.43
N ASN A 97 -17.38 -9.25 3.00
CA ASN A 97 -17.70 -9.15 4.43
C ASN A 97 -16.50 -9.61 5.27
N VAL A 98 -15.76 -8.62 5.80
CA VAL A 98 -14.55 -8.84 6.60
C VAL A 98 -14.80 -9.71 7.83
N LYS A 99 -15.99 -9.62 8.44
CA LYS A 99 -16.35 -10.40 9.63
C LYS A 99 -16.47 -11.88 9.28
N ASP A 100 -17.19 -12.20 8.21
CA ASP A 100 -17.41 -13.58 7.77
C ASP A 100 -16.11 -14.22 7.29
N LEU A 101 -15.28 -13.45 6.57
CA LEU A 101 -13.94 -13.89 6.14
C LEU A 101 -13.04 -14.19 7.35
N SER A 102 -13.01 -13.30 8.35
CA SER A 102 -12.22 -13.50 9.56
C SER A 102 -12.65 -14.76 10.32
N GLU A 103 -13.96 -15.00 10.43
CA GLU A 103 -14.47 -16.21 11.07
C GLU A 103 -14.09 -17.49 10.31
N MET A 104 -14.20 -17.47 8.97
CA MET A 104 -13.77 -18.58 8.11
C MET A 104 -12.28 -18.88 8.28
N LEU A 105 -11.43 -17.86 8.21
CA LEU A 105 -9.98 -18.00 8.36
C LEU A 105 -9.60 -18.55 9.74
N ASN A 106 -10.30 -18.12 10.80
CA ASN A 106 -10.06 -18.61 12.14
C ASN A 106 -10.43 -20.10 12.28
N ARG A 107 -11.54 -20.52 11.67
CA ARG A 107 -11.93 -21.95 11.59
C ARG A 107 -10.92 -22.77 10.80
N LEU A 108 -10.45 -22.27 9.66
CA LEU A 108 -9.40 -22.92 8.85
C LEU A 108 -8.10 -23.07 9.62
N ASN A 109 -7.66 -22.03 10.33
CA ASN A 109 -6.44 -22.06 11.13
C ASN A 109 -6.50 -23.13 12.22
N LYS A 110 -7.64 -23.25 12.93
CA LYS A 110 -7.87 -24.33 13.88
C LYS A 110 -7.80 -25.71 13.21
N GLY A 111 -8.42 -25.86 12.04
CA GLY A 111 -8.35 -27.09 11.25
C GLY A 111 -6.93 -27.49 10.86
N MET A 112 -6.11 -26.54 10.40
CA MET A 112 -4.70 -26.77 10.10
C MET A 112 -3.91 -27.21 11.34
N HIS A 113 -4.19 -26.61 12.50
CA HIS A 113 -3.53 -27.00 13.74
C HIS A 113 -3.83 -28.46 14.12
N VAL A 114 -5.10 -28.88 13.99
CA VAL A 114 -5.52 -30.28 14.22
C VAL A 114 -4.89 -31.22 13.18
N ALA A 115 -4.89 -30.84 11.91
CA ALA A 115 -4.30 -31.64 10.83
C ALA A 115 -2.80 -31.87 11.03
N ASN A 116 -2.06 -30.85 11.49
CA ASN A 116 -0.64 -30.95 11.76
C ASN A 116 -0.31 -31.83 12.98
N GLN A 117 -1.27 -32.05 13.89
CA GLN A 117 -1.12 -32.95 15.03
C GLN A 117 -1.53 -34.39 14.69
N ALA A 118 -2.23 -34.60 13.57
CA ALA A 118 -2.62 -35.94 13.14
C ALA A 118 -1.38 -36.77 12.78
N SER A 119 -1.41 -38.06 13.12
CA SER A 119 -0.29 -38.95 12.77
C SER A 119 -0.21 -39.11 11.25
N SER A 120 0.97 -38.82 10.68
CA SER A 120 1.25 -38.89 9.23
C SER A 120 0.96 -40.25 8.60
N HIS A 121 0.87 -41.31 9.41
CA HIS A 121 0.62 -42.69 8.97
C HIS A 121 -0.84 -43.14 9.09
N SER A 122 -1.73 -42.31 9.66
CA SER A 122 -3.15 -42.66 9.79
C SER A 122 -3.90 -42.40 8.48
N LYS A 123 -4.62 -43.41 8.00
CA LYS A 123 -5.45 -43.33 6.79
C LYS A 123 -6.92 -43.35 7.18
N THR A 124 -7.68 -42.42 6.61
CA THR A 124 -9.14 -42.46 6.69
C THR A 124 -9.68 -43.60 5.81
N ASN A 125 -10.45 -44.51 6.41
CA ASN A 125 -11.12 -45.59 5.71
C ASN A 125 -12.65 -45.36 5.68
N VAL A 126 -13.37 -46.16 4.88
CA VAL A 126 -14.83 -46.03 4.69
C VAL A 126 -15.60 -46.13 6.01
N ARG A 127 -15.17 -47.02 6.93
CA ARG A 127 -15.79 -47.14 8.26
C ARG A 127 -15.54 -45.90 9.12
N SER A 128 -14.34 -45.34 9.07
CA SER A 128 -14.00 -44.08 9.73
C SER A 128 -14.87 -42.94 9.20
N LEU A 129 -15.09 -42.84 7.88
CA LEU A 129 -15.97 -41.83 7.27
C LEU A 129 -17.42 -41.92 7.76
N LEU A 130 -17.96 -43.13 7.88
CA LEU A 130 -19.30 -43.32 8.47
C LEU A 130 -19.34 -42.92 9.95
N GLY A 131 -18.22 -43.09 10.67
CA GLY A 131 -18.05 -42.57 12.03
C GLY A 131 -18.04 -41.05 12.08
N VAL A 132 -17.37 -40.39 11.12
CA VAL A 132 -17.31 -38.92 11.01
C VAL A 132 -18.71 -38.30 10.90
N LEU A 133 -19.67 -38.95 10.22
CA LEU A 133 -21.03 -38.44 10.10
C LEU A 133 -21.85 -38.51 11.40
N LYS A 134 -21.47 -39.41 12.32
CA LYS A 134 -22.11 -39.58 13.64
C LYS A 134 -21.52 -38.68 14.71
N ASP A 135 -20.32 -38.15 14.48
CA ASP A 135 -19.66 -37.20 15.37
C ASP A 135 -20.27 -35.81 15.16
N ASP A 136 -20.76 -35.18 16.22
CA ASP A 136 -21.51 -33.92 16.14
C ASP A 136 -20.65 -32.75 15.62
N ASP A 137 -19.37 -32.70 16.00
CA ASP A 137 -18.46 -31.62 15.60
C ASP A 137 -18.07 -31.75 14.12
N MET A 138 -17.78 -32.97 13.67
CA MET A 138 -17.53 -33.25 12.27
C MET A 138 -18.77 -33.04 11.41
N ASN A 139 -19.94 -33.48 11.86
CA ASN A 139 -21.20 -33.27 11.15
C ASN A 139 -21.49 -31.78 10.94
N ARG A 140 -21.31 -30.96 11.98
CA ARG A 140 -21.43 -29.49 11.88
C ARG A 140 -20.44 -28.89 10.88
N SER A 141 -19.19 -29.38 10.87
CA SER A 141 -18.15 -28.92 9.95
C SER A 141 -18.47 -29.26 8.49
N ILE A 142 -18.92 -30.49 8.24
CA ILE A 142 -19.40 -30.94 6.92
C ILE A 142 -20.61 -30.11 6.49
N THR A 143 -21.58 -29.92 7.38
CA THR A 143 -22.78 -29.12 7.11
C THR A 143 -22.42 -27.68 6.75
N TYR A 144 -21.48 -27.06 7.46
CA TYR A 144 -20.99 -25.72 7.14
C TYR A 144 -20.37 -25.68 5.73
N MET A 145 -19.51 -26.64 5.40
CA MET A 145 -18.87 -26.71 4.09
C MET A 145 -19.86 -26.95 2.95
N LEU A 146 -20.86 -27.81 3.15
CA LEU A 146 -21.93 -28.03 2.17
C LEU A 146 -22.76 -26.76 1.95
N ASN A 147 -23.06 -25.99 2.99
CA ASN A 147 -23.77 -24.72 2.85
C ASN A 147 -22.92 -23.64 2.18
N LEU A 148 -21.61 -23.61 2.45
CA LEU A 148 -20.68 -22.75 1.74
C LEU A 148 -20.69 -23.06 0.23
N LEU A 149 -20.53 -24.33 -0.15
CA LEU A 149 -20.59 -24.79 -1.54
C LEU A 149 -21.94 -24.46 -2.20
N LYS A 150 -23.05 -24.66 -1.47
CA LYS A 150 -24.39 -24.29 -1.93
C LYS A 150 -24.52 -22.79 -2.18
N GLY A 151 -23.86 -21.96 -1.37
CA GLY A 151 -23.80 -20.51 -1.57
C GLY A 151 -23.02 -20.12 -2.83
N MET A 152 -21.91 -20.82 -3.11
CA MET A 152 -21.08 -20.55 -4.30
C MET A 152 -21.79 -20.85 -5.62
N SER A 153 -22.73 -21.80 -5.62
CA SER A 153 -23.50 -22.17 -6.81
C SER A 153 -24.81 -21.40 -6.94
N ARG A 154 -25.12 -20.48 -6.03
CA ARG A 154 -26.31 -19.63 -6.16
C ARG A 154 -25.98 -18.55 -7.17
N GLU A 155 -26.68 -18.61 -8.30
CA GLU A 155 -26.86 -17.47 -9.16
C GLU A 155 -27.93 -16.61 -8.49
N ASP A 156 -27.58 -15.39 -8.09
CA ASP A 156 -28.58 -14.39 -7.71
C ASP A 156 -29.39 -13.96 -8.95
#